data_AF-A0A1C6I950-F1
#
_entry.id   AF-A0A1C6I950-F1
#
_cell.length_a   1.000
_cell.length_b   1.000
_cell.length_c   1.000
_cell.angle_alpha   90.00
_cell.angle_beta   90.00
_cell.angle_gamma   90.00
#
_symmetry.space_group_name_H-M   'P 1'
#
loop_
_entity.id
_entity.type
_entity.pdbx_description
1 polymer ?
#
loop_
_entity_poly.entity_id
_entity_poly.type
_entity_poly.pdbx_seq_one_letter_code
_entity_poly.pdbx_strand_id
1 'polypeptide(L)'
;MNIFVSKSVIVAFERIWTTPNKYLPIIKKFRGVITPDFSVYRDMPLVMQQWNIYRSRAIGHWLQENGVTVIPNIRFGDERTYELSCAGIQKRGTIAVGSHGCIKLLSDRNYFVSGLKYVVDRLEPSTLVVYGAAPDKIFTPYKQKGIEVLQFDSDIMKSRKAVSA
;
A
#
# COMPACT_ATOMS: atom_id res chain seq x y z
N MET A 1 1.49 3.01 18.07
CA MET A 1 0.63 3.72 17.09
C MET A 1 -0.31 2.69 16.46
N ASN A 2 -1.60 2.67 16.83
CA ASN A 2 -2.54 1.66 16.32
C ASN A 2 -3.11 2.10 14.96
N ILE A 3 -2.37 1.82 13.90
CA ILE A 3 -2.85 1.93 12.51
C ILE A 3 -3.58 0.63 12.18
N PHE A 4 -4.82 0.72 11.69
CA PHE A 4 -5.51 -0.45 11.16
C PHE A 4 -4.89 -0.84 9.81
N VAL A 5 -4.07 -1.87 9.83
CA VAL A 5 -3.60 -2.55 8.61
C VAL A 5 -4.60 -3.67 8.33
N SER A 6 -5.49 -3.45 7.36
CA SER A 6 -6.52 -4.43 7.01
C SER A 6 -5.89 -5.67 6.37
N LYS A 7 -6.35 -6.83 6.83
CA LYS A 7 -5.91 -8.17 6.44
C LYS A 7 -6.06 -8.39 4.94
N SER A 8 -5.01 -8.90 4.28
CA SER A 8 -5.08 -9.46 2.92
C SER A 8 -5.91 -10.74 2.92
N VAL A 9 -7.23 -10.60 2.94
CA VAL A 9 -8.18 -11.63 2.53
C VAL A 9 -9.05 -10.98 1.46
N ILE A 10 -8.92 -11.47 0.23
CA ILE A 10 -9.56 -10.91 -0.98
C ILE A 10 -11.08 -10.69 -0.78
N VAL A 11 -11.74 -11.51 0.05
CA VAL A 11 -13.16 -11.41 0.38
C VAL A 11 -13.50 -10.24 1.31
N ALA A 12 -12.58 -9.78 2.16
CA ALA A 12 -12.85 -8.74 3.15
C ALA A 12 -12.87 -7.33 2.53
N PHE A 13 -12.02 -7.07 1.53
CA PHE A 13 -11.93 -5.77 0.88
C PHE A 13 -13.07 -5.49 -0.10
N GLU A 14 -13.58 -6.51 -0.78
CA GLU A 14 -14.76 -6.37 -1.64
C GLU A 14 -15.99 -5.90 -0.85
N ARG A 15 -16.09 -6.25 0.44
CA ARG A 15 -17.18 -5.76 1.31
C ARG A 15 -17.06 -4.28 1.63
N ILE A 16 -15.85 -3.75 1.75
CA ILE A 16 -15.61 -2.32 1.93
C ILE A 16 -16.00 -1.58 0.64
N TRP A 17 -15.71 -2.14 -0.54
CA TRP A 17 -16.13 -1.57 -1.81
C TRP A 17 -17.66 -1.57 -1.99
N THR A 18 -18.31 -2.71 -1.72
CA THR A 18 -19.74 -2.91 -1.99
C THR A 18 -20.66 -2.35 -0.92
N THR A 19 -20.22 -2.31 0.34
CA THR A 19 -21.03 -1.87 1.50
C THR A 19 -20.27 -0.94 2.46
N PRO A 20 -19.63 0.14 1.98
CA PRO A 20 -18.72 0.97 2.77
C PRO A 20 -19.37 1.56 4.04
N ASN A 21 -20.64 1.97 3.95
CA ASN A 21 -21.42 2.54 5.06
C ASN A 21 -21.47 1.63 6.29
N LYS A 22 -21.52 0.31 6.10
CA LYS A 22 -21.59 -0.67 7.19
C LYS A 22 -20.30 -0.71 8.01
N TYR A 23 -19.16 -0.45 7.37
CA TYR A 23 -17.84 -0.54 7.99
C TYR A 23 -17.34 0.80 8.53
N LEU A 24 -17.89 1.92 8.08
CA LEU A 24 -17.46 3.25 8.50
C LEU A 24 -17.47 3.46 10.03
N PRO A 25 -18.50 3.05 10.80
CA PRO A 25 -18.48 3.19 12.26
C PRO A 25 -17.37 2.38 12.94
N ILE A 26 -16.94 1.26 12.33
CA ILE A 26 -15.84 0.43 12.84
C ILE A 26 -14.51 1.13 12.53
N ILE A 27 -14.36 1.64 11.30
CA ILE A 27 -13.16 2.34 10.84
C ILE A 27 -12.91 3.61 11.67
N LYS A 28 -13.96 4.37 12.00
CA LYS A 28 -13.87 5.58 12.83
C LYS A 28 -13.37 5.35 14.26
N LYS A 29 -13.30 4.10 14.73
CA LYS A 29 -12.70 3.77 16.03
C LYS A 29 -11.16 3.84 16.02
N PHE A 30 -10.55 3.89 14.84
CA PHE A 30 -9.10 3.98 14.67
C PHE A 30 -8.68 5.42 14.33
N ARG A 31 -7.43 5.78 14.66
CA ARG A 31 -6.88 7.12 14.35
C ARG A 31 -6.67 7.37 12.85
N GLY A 32 -6.62 6.30 12.07
CA GLY A 32 -6.48 6.36 10.62
C GLY A 32 -6.34 4.97 10.03
N VAL A 33 -6.45 4.90 8.70
CA VAL A 33 -6.39 3.65 7.94
C VAL A 33 -5.47 3.78 6.75
N ILE A 34 -4.85 2.68 6.37
CA ILE A 34 -4.24 2.54 5.04
C ILE A 34 -5.35 2.16 4.05
N THR A 35 -5.37 2.74 2.85
CA THR A 35 -6.41 2.41 1.86
C THR A 35 -6.42 0.91 1.54
N PRO A 36 -7.61 0.33 1.26
CA PRO A 36 -7.74 -1.07 0.88
C PRO A 36 -6.79 -1.48 -0.25
N ASP A 37 -6.23 -2.68 -0.11
CA ASP A 37 -5.39 -3.32 -1.14
C ASP A 37 -6.26 -4.23 -2.00
N PHE A 38 -6.61 -3.79 -3.21
CA PHE A 38 -7.34 -4.60 -4.20
C PHE A 38 -6.42 -5.54 -5.00
N SER A 39 -5.14 -5.64 -4.63
CA SER A 39 -4.07 -6.33 -5.34
C SER A 39 -3.87 -5.85 -6.78
N VAL A 40 -2.62 -5.74 -7.20
CA VAL A 40 -2.25 -5.48 -8.59
C VAL A 40 -1.23 -6.54 -8.94
N TYR A 41 -1.58 -7.40 -9.89
CA TYR A 41 -0.72 -8.45 -10.43
C TYR A 41 -0.29 -8.07 -11.84
N ARG A 42 0.98 -8.32 -12.21
CA ARG A 42 1.49 -7.86 -13.51
C ARG A 42 0.91 -8.63 -14.70
N ASP A 43 0.56 -9.89 -14.46
CA ASP A 43 -0.03 -10.82 -15.42
C ASP A 43 -1.54 -10.63 -15.59
N MET A 44 -2.20 -9.80 -14.77
CA MET A 44 -3.60 -9.47 -14.97
C MET A 44 -3.76 -8.44 -16.12
N PRO A 45 -4.91 -8.44 -16.84
CA PRO A 45 -5.18 -7.46 -17.89
C PRO A 45 -5.00 -6.02 -17.40
N LEU A 46 -4.39 -5.15 -18.21
CA LEU A 46 -4.09 -3.77 -17.83
C LEU A 46 -5.33 -3.02 -17.32
N VAL A 47 -6.48 -3.22 -17.96
CA VAL A 47 -7.76 -2.64 -17.52
C VAL A 47 -8.13 -3.04 -16.09
N MET A 48 -7.83 -4.27 -15.67
CA MET A 48 -8.07 -4.71 -14.30
C MET A 48 -7.06 -4.12 -13.31
N GLN A 49 -5.80 -3.94 -13.73
CA GLN A 49 -4.80 -3.24 -12.92
C GLN A 49 -5.26 -1.80 -12.65
N GLN A 50 -5.69 -1.10 -13.70
CA GLN A 50 -6.20 0.26 -13.62
C GLN A 50 -7.45 0.34 -12.73
N TRP A 51 -8.39 -0.60 -12.91
CA TRP A 51 -9.58 -0.71 -12.08
C TRP A 51 -9.25 -0.90 -10.59
N ASN A 52 -8.30 -1.76 -10.25
CA ASN A 52 -7.92 -2.01 -8.85
C ASN A 52 -7.25 -0.79 -8.20
N ILE A 53 -6.42 -0.07 -8.95
CA ILE A 53 -5.83 1.20 -8.48
C ILE A 53 -6.94 2.23 -8.25
N TYR A 54 -7.86 2.40 -9.21
CA TYR A 54 -9.00 3.29 -9.09
C TYR A 54 -9.84 2.98 -7.85
N ARG A 55 -10.23 1.71 -7.62
CA ARG A 55 -11.05 1.32 -6.47
C ARG A 55 -10.40 1.69 -5.14
N SER A 56 -9.08 1.52 -5.02
CA SER A 56 -8.33 1.91 -3.82
C SER A 56 -8.40 3.43 -3.60
N ARG A 57 -8.27 4.22 -4.66
CA ARG A 57 -8.35 5.70 -4.61
C ARG A 57 -9.75 6.19 -4.28
N ALA A 58 -10.76 5.65 -4.94
CA ALA A 58 -12.16 6.04 -4.74
C ALA A 58 -12.63 5.79 -3.30
N ILE A 59 -12.31 4.63 -2.72
CA ILE A 59 -12.61 4.36 -1.30
C ILE A 59 -11.78 5.24 -0.37
N GLY A 60 -10.50 5.49 -0.69
CA GLY A 60 -9.68 6.41 0.07
C GLY A 60 -10.30 7.81 0.15
N HIS A 61 -10.74 8.34 -0.99
CA HIS A 61 -11.42 9.63 -1.07
C HIS A 61 -12.73 9.63 -0.27
N TRP A 62 -13.60 8.64 -0.50
CA TRP A 62 -14.86 8.51 0.23
C TRP A 62 -14.67 8.45 1.75
N LEU A 63 -13.62 7.77 2.22
CA LEU A 63 -13.26 7.72 3.64
C LEU A 63 -12.83 9.10 4.17
N GLN A 64 -12.03 9.84 3.40
CA GLN A 64 -11.62 11.21 3.75
C GLN A 64 -12.82 12.15 3.86
N GLU A 65 -13.75 12.09 2.90
CA GLU A 65 -15.00 12.88 2.94
C GLU A 65 -15.84 12.56 4.18
N ASN A 66 -15.74 11.33 4.69
CA ASN A 66 -16.42 10.90 5.91
C ASN A 66 -15.63 11.16 7.21
N GLY A 67 -14.55 11.95 7.14
CA GLY A 67 -13.77 12.39 8.30
C GLY A 67 -12.77 11.35 8.82
N VAL A 68 -12.36 10.39 7.98
CA VAL A 68 -11.35 9.39 8.33
C VAL A 68 -9.98 9.85 7.81
N THR A 69 -8.97 9.81 8.67
CA THR A 69 -7.57 10.00 8.26
C THR A 69 -7.10 8.80 7.44
N VAL A 70 -6.64 9.04 6.22
CA VAL A 70 -6.26 7.99 5.27
C VAL A 70 -4.80 8.13 4.84
N ILE A 71 -4.07 7.02 4.89
CA ILE A 71 -2.75 6.86 4.27
C ILE A 71 -2.96 6.10 2.95
N PRO A 72 -2.64 6.68 1.78
CA PRO A 72 -2.80 5.99 0.51
C PRO A 72 -1.82 4.82 0.40
N ASN A 73 -2.36 3.63 0.13
CA ASN A 73 -1.58 2.49 -0.29
C ASN A 73 -1.24 2.62 -1.78
N ILE A 74 0.05 2.59 -2.11
CA ILE A 74 0.51 2.64 -3.48
C ILE A 74 0.80 1.22 -3.95
N ARG A 75 0.04 0.80 -4.97
CA ARG A 75 0.23 -0.46 -5.70
C ARG A 75 0.56 -0.11 -7.14
N PHE A 76 1.51 -0.81 -7.73
CA PHE A 76 1.94 -0.68 -9.12
C PHE A 76 2.30 -2.07 -9.65
N GLY A 77 2.05 -2.30 -10.94
CA GLY A 77 2.41 -3.52 -11.65
C GLY A 77 3.76 -3.36 -12.34
N ASP A 78 3.75 -2.61 -13.44
CA ASP A 78 4.91 -2.18 -14.22
C ASP A 78 4.72 -0.74 -14.72
N GLU A 79 5.60 -0.29 -15.61
CA GLU A 79 5.63 1.06 -16.16
C GLU A 79 4.29 1.57 -16.70
N ARG A 80 3.44 0.66 -17.21
CA ARG A 80 2.10 0.98 -17.73
C ARG A 80 1.15 1.52 -16.65
N THR A 81 1.47 1.30 -15.38
CA THR A 81 0.64 1.67 -14.23
C THR A 81 1.23 2.80 -13.38
N TYR A 82 2.50 3.17 -13.56
CA TYR A 82 3.22 4.06 -12.64
C TYR A 82 2.58 5.43 -12.48
N GLU A 83 2.19 6.06 -13.59
CA GLU A 83 1.52 7.36 -13.56
C GLU A 83 0.20 7.28 -12.79
N LEU A 84 -0.62 6.27 -13.11
CA LEU A 84 -1.90 6.03 -12.45
C LEU A 84 -1.74 5.72 -10.96
N SER A 85 -0.70 4.98 -10.56
CA SER A 85 -0.41 4.69 -9.16
C SER A 85 -0.14 5.96 -8.33
N CYS A 86 0.36 7.02 -8.97
CA CYS A 86 0.62 8.32 -8.36
C CYS A 86 -0.54 9.31 -8.48
N ALA A 87 -1.52 9.05 -9.35
CA ALA A 87 -2.62 9.96 -9.62
C ALA A 87 -3.46 10.23 -8.37
N GLY A 88 -3.78 11.51 -8.14
CA GLY A 88 -4.58 11.97 -7.00
C GLY A 88 -3.88 11.88 -5.64
N ILE A 89 -2.60 11.50 -5.58
CA ILE A 89 -1.84 11.44 -4.33
C ILE A 89 -1.09 12.74 -4.11
N GLN A 90 -1.24 13.31 -2.90
CA GLN A 90 -0.55 14.51 -2.49
C GLN A 90 0.96 14.28 -2.38
N LYS A 91 1.74 15.22 -2.92
CA LYS A 91 3.20 15.23 -2.75
C LYS A 91 3.60 15.52 -1.31
N ARG A 92 4.77 15.04 -0.88
CA ARG A 92 5.37 15.33 0.45
C ARG A 92 4.50 14.90 1.63
N GLY A 93 3.58 13.97 1.40
CA GLY A 93 2.79 13.33 2.44
C GLY A 93 3.34 11.97 2.87
N THR A 94 2.53 11.27 3.65
CA THR A 94 2.77 9.88 4.05
C THR A 94 2.12 8.92 3.05
N ILE A 95 2.88 7.96 2.54
CA ILE A 95 2.37 6.89 1.68
C ILE A 95 2.68 5.52 2.27
N ALA A 96 1.86 4.51 1.93
CA ALA A 96 2.11 3.12 2.31
C ALA A 96 2.47 2.27 1.08
N VAL A 97 3.35 1.29 1.25
CA VAL A 97 3.70 0.29 0.25
C VAL A 97 3.80 -1.10 0.86
N GLY A 98 3.29 -2.09 0.13
CA GLY A 98 3.36 -3.50 0.52
C GLY A 98 4.53 -4.19 -0.17
N SER A 99 5.47 -4.69 0.62
CA SER A 99 6.62 -5.45 0.13
C SER A 99 6.40 -6.97 0.09
N HIS A 100 5.27 -7.43 0.63
CA HIS A 100 4.93 -8.84 0.71
C HIS A 100 4.71 -9.44 -0.70
N GLY A 101 5.32 -10.59 -0.98
CA GLY A 101 5.24 -11.26 -2.28
C GLY A 101 6.16 -10.68 -3.36
N CYS A 102 6.44 -9.37 -3.34
CA CYS A 102 7.17 -8.69 -4.42
C CYS A 102 8.70 -8.74 -4.33
N ILE A 103 9.29 -9.21 -3.22
CA ILE A 103 10.75 -9.14 -2.98
C ILE A 103 11.44 -10.52 -2.95
N LYS A 104 10.65 -11.61 -2.97
CA LYS A 104 11.15 -12.99 -2.85
C LYS A 104 11.86 -13.47 -4.11
N LEU A 105 11.28 -13.23 -5.28
CA LEU A 105 11.90 -13.58 -6.57
C LEU A 105 12.74 -12.39 -7.07
N LEU A 106 13.90 -12.68 -7.66
CA LEU A 106 14.82 -11.65 -8.16
C LEU A 106 14.19 -10.80 -9.26
N SER A 107 13.44 -11.43 -10.17
CA SER A 107 12.66 -10.74 -11.21
C SER A 107 11.63 -9.78 -10.60
N ASP A 108 10.87 -10.26 -9.62
CA ASP A 108 9.84 -9.45 -8.94
C ASP A 108 10.42 -8.23 -8.22
N ARG A 109 11.60 -8.41 -7.63
CA ARG A 109 12.31 -7.35 -6.93
C ARG A 109 12.64 -6.18 -7.86
N ASN A 110 13.03 -6.43 -9.10
CA ASN A 110 13.40 -5.36 -10.04
C ASN A 110 12.20 -4.46 -10.37
N TYR A 111 11.02 -5.05 -10.59
CA TYR A 111 9.79 -4.28 -10.77
C TYR A 111 9.40 -3.52 -9.51
N PHE A 112 9.52 -4.15 -8.33
CA PHE A 112 9.27 -3.47 -7.06
C PHE A 112 10.17 -2.25 -6.88
N VAL A 113 11.48 -2.41 -7.09
CA VAL A 113 12.47 -1.34 -6.96
C VAL A 113 12.21 -0.23 -7.98
N SER A 114 11.93 -0.58 -9.24
CA SER A 114 11.69 0.39 -10.31
C SER A 114 10.42 1.20 -10.07
N GLY A 115 9.32 0.53 -9.72
CA GLY A 115 8.07 1.21 -9.39
C GLY A 115 8.16 2.05 -8.12
N LEU A 116 8.82 1.54 -7.07
CA LEU A 116 9.03 2.31 -5.85
C LEU A 116 9.88 3.55 -6.11
N LYS A 117 10.93 3.43 -6.92
CA LYS A 117 11.76 4.57 -7.34
C LYS A 117 10.92 5.62 -8.06
N TYR A 118 10.12 5.22 -9.05
CA TYR A 118 9.24 6.14 -9.77
C TYR A 118 8.29 6.87 -8.82
N VAL A 119 7.63 6.14 -7.92
CA VAL A 119 6.67 6.68 -6.96
C VAL A 119 7.35 7.68 -6.03
N VAL A 120 8.51 7.33 -5.46
CA VAL A 120 9.25 8.20 -4.56
C VAL A 120 9.73 9.47 -5.27
N ASP A 121 10.27 9.35 -6.48
CA ASP A 121 10.74 10.51 -7.24
C ASP A 121 9.57 11.41 -7.68
N ARG A 122 8.40 10.82 -7.97
CA ARG A 122 7.21 11.57 -8.40
C ARG A 122 6.50 12.27 -7.24
N LEU A 123 6.35 11.60 -6.10
CA LEU A 123 5.56 12.07 -4.96
C LEU A 123 6.38 12.76 -3.88
N GLU A 124 7.69 12.53 -3.84
CA GLU A 124 8.60 13.10 -2.83
C GLU A 124 8.08 12.90 -1.38
N PRO A 125 7.66 11.67 -0.98
CA PRO A 125 6.99 11.47 0.31
C PRO A 125 7.90 11.81 1.49
N SER A 126 7.33 12.38 2.55
CA SER A 126 8.07 12.62 3.81
C SER A 126 8.24 11.33 4.61
N THR A 127 7.22 10.45 4.56
CA THR A 127 7.18 9.21 5.31
C THR A 127 6.70 8.07 4.40
N LEU A 128 7.43 6.95 4.44
CA LEU A 128 7.13 5.71 3.74
C LEU A 128 6.80 4.61 4.76
N VAL A 129 5.52 4.26 4.83
CA VAL A 129 5.03 3.14 5.65
C VAL A 129 5.17 1.85 4.87
N VAL A 130 5.94 0.90 5.37
CA VAL A 130 6.18 -0.40 4.73
C VAL A 130 5.49 -1.49 5.53
N TYR A 131 4.49 -2.15 4.94
CA TYR A 131 3.87 -3.33 5.53
C TYR A 131 4.43 -4.59 4.88
N GLY A 132 5.22 -5.35 5.64
CA GLY A 132 6.04 -6.47 5.15
C GLY A 132 7.54 -6.25 5.36
N ALA A 133 8.38 -7.04 4.69
CA ALA A 133 9.83 -6.95 4.82
C ALA A 133 10.37 -5.63 4.22
N ALA A 134 11.23 -4.93 4.95
CA ALA A 134 11.90 -3.72 4.47
C ALA A 134 13.43 -3.92 4.42
N PRO A 135 13.97 -4.71 3.47
CA PRO A 135 15.40 -4.96 3.41
C PRO A 135 16.19 -3.67 3.14
N ASP A 136 17.28 -3.47 3.88
CA ASP A 136 18.09 -2.25 3.80
C ASP A 136 18.62 -1.97 2.38
N LYS A 137 18.93 -3.02 1.59
CA LYS A 137 19.35 -2.88 0.18
C LYS A 137 18.34 -2.07 -0.67
N ILE A 138 17.07 -2.09 -0.32
CA ILE A 138 16.01 -1.38 -1.05
C ILE A 138 15.68 -0.04 -0.38
N PHE A 139 15.65 0.00 0.96
CA PHE A 139 15.09 1.14 1.69
C PHE A 139 16.12 2.13 2.26
N THR A 140 17.39 1.73 2.46
CA THR A 140 18.45 2.63 2.93
C THR A 140 18.66 3.86 2.04
N PRO A 141 18.63 3.78 0.70
CA PRO A 141 18.74 4.97 -0.15
C PRO A 141 17.65 6.01 0.12
N TYR A 142 16.44 5.59 0.51
CA TYR A 142 15.35 6.52 0.84
C TYR A 142 15.53 7.15 2.22
N LYS A 143 16.00 6.38 3.22
CA LYS A 143 16.38 6.92 4.54
C LYS A 143 17.45 8.00 4.40
N GLN A 144 18.46 7.77 3.55
CA GLN A 144 19.54 8.74 3.28
C GLN A 144 19.06 10.00 2.57
N LYS A 145 17.97 9.93 1.80
CA LYS A 145 17.28 11.09 1.23
C LYS A 145 16.43 11.87 2.25
N GLY A 146 16.44 11.49 3.53
CA GLY A 146 15.65 12.12 4.58
C GLY A 146 14.20 11.64 4.66
N ILE A 147 13.84 10.57 3.97
CA ILE A 147 12.50 9.97 4.05
C ILE A 147 12.43 9.08 5.29
N GLU A 148 11.45 9.32 6.15
CA GLU A 148 11.20 8.46 7.30
C GLU A 148 10.62 7.12 6.82
N VAL A 149 11.30 6.00 7.10
CA VAL A 149 10.82 4.66 6.72
C VAL A 149 10.35 3.90 7.95
N LEU A 150 9.03 3.66 8.04
CA LEU A 150 8.39 2.95 9.15
C LEU A 150 7.98 1.55 8.70
N GLN A 151 8.60 0.51 9.26
CA GLN A 151 8.27 -0.88 8.93
C GLN A 151 7.30 -1.50 9.94
N PHE A 152 6.34 -2.25 9.42
CA PHE A 152 5.40 -3.05 10.19
C PHE A 152 5.37 -4.49 9.68
N ASP A 153 5.49 -5.46 10.58
CA ASP A 153 5.41 -6.88 10.25
C ASP A 153 4.03 -7.24 9.68
N SER A 154 4.01 -7.84 8.49
CA SER A 154 2.80 -8.46 7.94
C SER A 154 2.40 -9.69 8.75
N ASP A 155 1.10 -10.01 8.82
CA ASP A 155 0.62 -11.18 9.57
C ASP A 155 1.24 -12.51 9.10
N ILE A 156 1.57 -12.63 7.81
CA ILE A 156 2.29 -13.79 7.24
C ILE A 156 3.72 -13.90 7.78
N MET A 157 4.36 -12.78 8.14
CA MET A 157 5.67 -12.81 8.81
C MET A 157 5.54 -13.22 10.28
N LYS A 158 4.47 -12.78 10.95
CA LYS A 158 4.19 -13.17 12.35
C LYS A 158 3.88 -14.67 12.46
N SER A 159 3.10 -15.23 11.54
CA SER A 159 2.78 -16.67 11.54
C SER A 159 3.99 -17.56 11.28
N ARG A 160 4.95 -17.11 10.46
CA ARG A 160 6.19 -17.89 10.21
C ARG A 160 7.14 -17.92 11.41
N LYS A 161 7.24 -16.84 12.18
CA LYS A 161 8.03 -16.82 13.43
C LYS A 161 7.46 -17.79 14.49
N ALA A 162 6.13 -17.97 14.52
CA ALA A 162 5.46 -18.86 15.47
C ALA A 162 5.58 -20.36 15.14
N VAL A 163 5.92 -20.71 13.89
CA VAL A 163 6.11 -22.11 13.45
C VAL A 163 7.59 -22.53 13.54
N SER A 164 8.51 -21.57 13.64
CA SER A 164 9.94 -21.80 13.82
C SER A 164 10.42 -21.72 15.28
N ALA A 165 9.48 -21.72 16.25
CA ALA A 165 9.74 -21.64 17.68
C ALA A 165 9.30 -22.92 18.39
#